data_AF-A0A0N0A2Y9-F1
#
_entry.id   AF-A0A0N0A2Y9-F1
#
_cell.length_a   1.000
_cell.length_b   1.000
_cell.length_c   1.000
_cell.angle_alpha   90.00
_cell.angle_beta   90.00
_cell.angle_gamma   90.00
#
_symmetry.space_group_name_H-M   'P 1'
#
loop_
_entity.id
_entity.type
_entity.pdbx_description
1 polymer ?
#
loop_
_entity_poly.entity_id
_entity_poly.type
_entity_poly.pdbx_seq_one_letter_code
_entity_poly.pdbx_strand_id
1 'polypeptide(L)'
;MTGSAGTDGVGDVQPRIPRQSTTERDGANRVDNDARLTPELAAVVAGARRRALRDGDRQIDTAHLLHSLLESDPEVRVVFEGGDPQVARLLGYLVQRSIGYGLRWQSSVEDSGALPVLP
;
A
#
# COMPACT_ATOMS: atom_id res chain seq x y z
N MET A 1 -23.73 32.92 53.94
CA MET A 1 -24.65 32.28 52.98
C MET A 1 -24.58 33.12 51.71
N THR A 2 -24.21 32.69 50.52
CA THR A 2 -23.81 31.42 49.89
C THR A 2 -23.28 31.88 48.52
N GLY A 3 -22.15 31.33 48.05
CA GLY A 3 -21.62 31.60 46.71
C GLY A 3 -22.33 30.81 45.60
N SER A 4 -21.69 30.83 44.42
CA SER A 4 -21.90 30.01 43.22
C SER A 4 -22.60 30.77 42.08
N ALA A 5 -21.89 31.21 41.04
CA ALA A 5 -21.30 30.46 39.91
C ALA A 5 -22.21 30.52 38.67
N GLY A 6 -21.60 30.86 37.54
CA GLY A 6 -22.21 30.88 36.22
C GLY A 6 -21.12 31.06 35.18
N THR A 7 -20.11 30.18 35.21
CA THR A 7 -19.21 30.03 34.07
C THR A 7 -19.99 29.34 32.96
N ASP A 8 -20.21 30.07 31.87
CA ASP A 8 -20.78 29.60 30.62
C ASP A 8 -19.89 28.47 30.07
N GLY A 9 -20.36 27.23 30.26
CA GLY A 9 -19.64 26.02 29.90
C GLY A 9 -19.76 25.75 28.41
N VAL A 10 -18.87 26.35 27.62
CA VAL A 10 -18.52 25.78 26.31
C VAL A 10 -17.65 24.56 26.57
N GLY A 11 -18.30 23.41 26.67
CA GLY A 11 -17.61 22.13 26.71
C GLY A 11 -16.76 21.99 25.45
N ASP A 12 -15.45 22.10 25.59
CA ASP A 12 -14.48 21.70 24.57
C ASP A 12 -14.70 20.21 24.28
N VAL A 13 -15.48 19.94 23.22
CA VAL A 13 -15.51 18.62 22.61
C VAL A 13 -14.18 18.46 21.89
N GLN A 14 -13.15 18.05 22.65
CA GLN A 14 -11.92 17.58 22.03
C GLN A 14 -12.28 16.40 21.11
N PRO A 15 -12.06 16.49 19.79
CA PRO A 15 -12.16 15.32 18.95
C PRO A 15 -10.97 14.45 19.35
N ARG A 16 -11.19 13.49 20.24
CA ARG A 16 -10.22 12.43 20.52
C ARG A 16 -10.19 11.56 19.27
N ILE A 17 -9.43 11.99 18.26
CA ILE A 17 -9.22 11.24 17.02
C ILE A 17 -8.35 10.03 17.39
N PRO A 18 -8.86 8.78 17.35
CA PRO A 18 -8.05 7.59 17.64
C PRO A 18 -7.06 7.24 16.50
N ARG A 19 -6.87 8.12 15.51
CA ARG A 19 -6.11 7.85 14.28
C ARG A 19 -4.60 7.99 14.43
N GLN A 20 -4.12 8.85 15.34
CA GLN A 20 -2.67 9.09 15.47
C GLN A 20 -1.94 7.84 15.95
N SER A 21 -2.50 7.16 16.96
CA SER A 21 -1.90 5.97 17.56
C SER A 21 -1.81 4.79 16.58
N THR A 22 -2.79 4.62 15.70
CA THR A 22 -2.79 3.54 14.71
C THR A 22 -1.79 3.80 13.59
N THR A 23 -1.71 5.03 13.09
CA THR A 23 -0.81 5.38 11.98
C THR A 23 0.65 5.37 12.40
N GLU A 24 0.97 5.84 13.60
CA GLU A 24 2.34 5.80 14.14
C GLU A 24 2.81 4.38 14.42
N ARG A 25 1.95 3.54 15.01
CA ARG A 25 2.25 2.13 15.27
C ARG A 25 2.44 1.33 13.98
N ASP A 26 1.58 1.56 12.98
CA ASP A 26 1.75 0.99 11.66
C ASP A 26 3.04 1.49 10.99
N GLY A 27 3.38 2.77 11.13
CA GLY A 27 4.63 3.35 10.63
C GLY A 27 5.86 2.69 11.25
N ALA A 28 5.90 2.56 12.57
CA ALA A 28 6.99 1.89 13.28
C ALA A 28 7.14 0.42 12.85
N ASN A 29 6.03 -0.33 12.80
CA ASN A 29 6.04 -1.73 12.37
C ASN A 29 6.51 -1.89 10.91
N ARG A 30 6.20 -0.92 10.04
CA ARG A 30 6.69 -0.90 8.65
C ARG A 30 8.19 -0.69 8.58
N VAL A 31 8.72 0.28 9.33
CA VAL A 31 10.17 0.56 9.38
C VAL A 31 10.95 -0.64 9.92
N ASP A 32 10.45 -1.29 10.97
CA ASP A 32 11.09 -2.48 11.55
C ASP A 32 11.09 -3.68 10.59
N ASN A 33 10.03 -3.85 9.80
CA ASN A 33 10.00 -4.88 8.76
C ASN A 33 10.95 -4.55 7.62
N ASP A 34 10.97 -3.29 7.17
CA ASP A 34 11.83 -2.84 6.07
C ASP A 34 13.32 -2.97 6.46
N ALA A 35 13.68 -2.85 7.74
CA ALA A 35 15.05 -3.04 8.26
C ALA A 35 15.58 -4.49 8.13
N ARG A 36 14.71 -5.48 7.89
CA ARG A 36 15.09 -6.88 7.65
C ARG A 36 15.28 -7.21 6.18
N LEU A 37 14.94 -6.29 5.28
CA LEU A 37 15.04 -6.46 3.84
C LEU A 37 16.46 -6.12 3.37
N THR A 38 16.85 -6.66 2.21
CA THR A 38 18.05 -6.16 1.53
C THR A 38 17.81 -4.71 1.10
N PRO A 39 18.87 -3.90 0.90
CA PRO A 39 18.74 -2.50 0.51
C PRO A 39 17.90 -2.31 -0.77
N GLU A 40 18.05 -3.21 -1.73
CA GLU A 40 17.34 -3.19 -3.00
C GLU A 40 15.84 -3.40 -2.77
N LEU A 41 15.48 -4.41 -1.98
CA LEU A 41 14.09 -4.71 -1.66
C LEU A 41 13.46 -3.63 -0.77
N ALA A 42 14.22 -3.04 0.14
CA ALA A 42 13.78 -1.90 0.94
C ALA A 42 13.46 -0.68 0.04
N ALA A 43 14.28 -0.41 -0.98
CA ALA A 43 14.03 0.67 -1.94
C ALA A 43 12.73 0.45 -2.74
N VAL A 44 12.49 -0.79 -3.17
CA VAL A 44 11.23 -1.20 -3.84
C VAL A 44 10.02 -1.00 -2.93
N VAL A 45 10.09 -1.47 -1.68
CA VAL A 45 8.98 -1.31 -0.72
C VAL A 45 8.73 0.17 -0.40
N ALA A 46 9.78 0.97 -0.25
CA ALA A 46 9.65 2.41 -0.03
C ALA A 46 9.02 3.13 -1.23
N GLY A 47 9.36 2.75 -2.47
CA GLY A 47 8.73 3.30 -3.67
C GLY A 47 7.26 2.90 -3.78
N ALA A 48 6.94 1.63 -3.53
CA ALA A 48 5.58 1.12 -3.49
C ALA A 48 4.71 1.85 -2.44
N ARG A 49 5.25 2.12 -1.24
CA ARG A 49 4.60 2.92 -0.19
C ARG A 49 4.25 4.32 -0.69
N ARG A 50 5.21 5.03 -1.28
CA ARG A 50 4.99 6.39 -1.80
C ARG A 50 3.92 6.40 -2.88
N ARG A 51 3.89 5.37 -3.74
CA ARG A 51 2.87 5.22 -4.78
C ARG A 51 1.49 4.98 -4.20
N ALA A 52 1.32 4.00 -3.32
CA ALA A 52 0.03 3.72 -2.67
C ALA A 52 -0.52 4.95 -1.96
N LEU A 53 0.34 5.71 -1.26
CA LEU A 53 -0.06 6.97 -0.61
C LEU A 53 -0.51 8.05 -1.60
N ARG A 54 0.17 8.17 -2.75
CA ARG A 54 -0.22 9.12 -3.80
C ARG A 54 -1.52 8.71 -4.50
N ASP A 55 -1.72 7.41 -4.69
CA ASP A 55 -2.89 6.84 -5.36
C ASP A 55 -4.10 6.74 -4.42
N GLY A 56 -3.93 7.01 -3.11
CA GLY A 56 -4.99 6.99 -2.11
C GLY A 56 -5.33 5.59 -1.61
N ASP A 57 -4.48 4.61 -1.91
CA ASP A 57 -4.68 3.21 -1.56
C ASP A 57 -4.36 2.95 -0.08
N ARG A 58 -5.24 2.17 0.55
CA ARG A 58 -5.10 1.80 1.97
C ARG A 58 -4.07 0.70 2.21
N GLN A 59 -3.67 -0.02 1.15
CA GLN A 59 -2.75 -1.15 1.22
C GLN A 59 -1.80 -1.12 0.02
N ILE A 60 -0.59 -1.63 0.24
CA ILE A 60 0.35 -1.93 -0.83
C ILE A 60 -0.04 -3.30 -1.39
N ASP A 61 -0.16 -3.38 -2.71
CA ASP A 61 -0.39 -4.64 -3.41
C ASP A 61 0.79 -5.01 -4.33
N THR A 62 0.67 -6.14 -5.01
CA THR A 62 1.67 -6.61 -5.97
C THR A 62 1.90 -5.63 -7.12
N ALA A 63 0.88 -4.90 -7.57
CA ALA A 63 1.05 -3.94 -8.66
C ALA A 63 1.94 -2.76 -8.22
N HIS A 64 1.78 -2.28 -6.99
CA HIS A 64 2.65 -1.27 -6.41
C HIS A 64 4.12 -1.74 -6.35
N LEU A 65 4.34 -2.98 -5.90
CA LEU A 65 5.68 -3.56 -5.79
C LEU A 65 6.34 -3.73 -7.16
N LEU A 66 5.62 -4.32 -8.12
CA LEU A 66 6.13 -4.53 -9.48
C LEU A 66 6.42 -3.21 -10.19
N HIS A 67 5.57 -2.20 -10.00
CA HIS A 67 5.82 -0.88 -10.56
C HIS A 67 7.08 -0.27 -9.96
N SER A 68 7.24 -0.36 -8.63
CA SER A 68 8.44 0.17 -7.97
C SER A 68 9.70 -0.58 -8.35
N LEU A 69 9.64 -1.89 -8.57
CA LEU A 69 10.76 -2.71 -9.01
C LEU A 69 11.24 -2.31 -10.41
N LEU A 70 10.29 -2.16 -11.35
CA LEU A 70 10.59 -1.69 -12.70
C LEU A 70 11.16 -0.26 -12.70
N GLU A 71 10.78 0.58 -11.74
CA GLU A 71 11.30 1.95 -11.62
C GLU A 71 12.72 1.97 -11.02
N SER A 72 12.98 1.16 -9.99
CA SER A 72 14.24 1.19 -9.22
C SER A 72 15.41 0.47 -9.86
N ASP A 73 15.15 -0.57 -10.66
CA ASP A 73 16.20 -1.45 -11.18
C ASP A 73 16.15 -1.55 -12.72
N PRO A 74 17.13 -0.95 -13.42
CA PRO A 74 17.26 -1.08 -14.87
C PRO A 74 17.47 -2.52 -15.34
N GLU A 75 18.10 -3.38 -14.54
CA GLU A 75 18.35 -4.79 -14.90
C GLU A 75 17.05 -5.59 -14.98
N VAL A 76 16.04 -5.22 -14.18
CA VAL A 76 14.71 -5.83 -14.28
C VAL A 76 14.08 -5.55 -15.64
N ARG A 77 14.32 -4.38 -16.23
CA ARG A 77 13.77 -4.02 -17.55
C ARG A 77 14.39 -4.84 -18.68
N VAL A 78 15.64 -5.27 -18.55
CA VAL A 78 16.33 -6.04 -19.60
C VAL A 78 15.84 -7.49 -19.70
N VAL A 79 15.14 -7.99 -18.68
CA VAL A 79 14.51 -9.33 -18.71
C VAL A 79 13.37 -9.41 -19.74
N PHE A 80 12.81 -8.26 -20.14
CA PHE A 80 11.71 -8.19 -21.09
C PHE A 80 12.24 -8.18 -22.54
N GLU A 81 12.12 -9.31 -23.23
CA GLU A 81 12.58 -9.49 -24.63
C GLU A 81 11.99 -8.46 -25.61
N GLY A 82 10.78 -7.96 -25.33
CA GLY A 82 10.10 -6.94 -26.12
C GLY A 82 10.57 -5.51 -25.85
N GLY A 83 11.59 -5.33 -25.00
CA GLY A 83 12.26 -4.06 -24.72
C GLY A 83 11.34 -2.98 -24.14
N ASP A 84 11.74 -1.71 -24.33
CA ASP A 84 11.02 -0.55 -23.81
C ASP A 84 9.52 -0.51 -24.16
N PRO A 85 9.07 -0.90 -25.38
CA PRO A 85 7.64 -0.95 -25.69
C PRO A 85 6.86 -1.95 -24.83
N GLN A 86 7.45 -3.11 -24.50
CA GLN A 86 6.81 -4.09 -23.62
C GLN A 86 6.77 -3.57 -22.19
N VAL A 87 7.86 -2.97 -21.71
CA VAL A 87 7.95 -2.37 -20.36
C VAL A 87 6.93 -1.23 -20.21
N ALA A 88 6.83 -0.33 -21.19
CA ALA A 88 5.86 0.76 -21.18
C ALA A 88 4.42 0.25 -21.12
N ARG A 89 4.10 -0.82 -21.86
CA ARG A 89 2.78 -1.45 -21.83
C ARG A 89 2.48 -2.08 -20.47
N LEU A 90 3.46 -2.80 -19.90
CA LEU A 90 3.36 -3.39 -18.57
C LEU A 90 3.12 -2.31 -17.50
N LEU A 91 3.89 -1.22 -17.53
CA LEU A 91 3.67 -0.08 -16.63
C LEU A 91 2.26 0.50 -16.75
N GLY A 92 1.74 0.60 -17.99
CA GLY A 92 0.34 0.99 -18.24
C GLY A 92 -0.67 0.05 -17.58
N TYR A 93 -0.48 -1.27 -17.67
CA TYR A 93 -1.36 -2.25 -17.00
C TYR A 93 -1.26 -2.19 -15.47
N LEU A 94 -0.05 -2.02 -14.92
CA LEU A 94 0.16 -1.93 -13.48
C LEU A 94 -0.56 -0.71 -12.87
N VAL A 95 -0.54 0.44 -13.57
CA VAL A 95 -1.28 1.64 -13.14
C VAL A 95 -2.80 1.42 -13.14
N GLN A 96 -3.33 0.69 -14.11
CA GLN A 96 -4.79 0.40 -14.15
C GLN A 96 -5.23 -0.51 -12.98
N ARG A 97 -4.36 -1.41 -12.54
CA ARG A 97 -4.63 -2.35 -11.45
C ARG A 97 -4.60 -1.65 -10.09
N SER A 98 -3.67 -0.72 -9.87
CA SER A 98 -3.50 -0.03 -8.60
C SER A 98 -4.67 0.89 -8.26
N ILE A 99 -5.30 1.56 -9.25
CA ILE A 99 -6.44 2.50 -9.04
C ILE A 99 -7.79 1.77 -8.82
N GLY A 100 -7.78 0.59 -8.19
CA GLY A 100 -9.01 0.01 -7.60
C GLY A 100 -9.75 -1.06 -8.42
N TYR A 101 -9.23 -1.57 -9.55
CA TYR A 101 -9.77 -2.82 -10.12
C TYR A 101 -9.50 -4.04 -9.20
N GLY A 102 -8.50 -3.94 -8.30
CA GLY A 102 -8.17 -4.96 -7.31
C GLY A 102 -9.23 -5.21 -6.23
N LEU A 103 -9.91 -4.17 -5.76
CA LEU A 103 -10.82 -4.27 -4.61
C LEU A 103 -12.09 -5.09 -4.90
N ARG A 104 -12.58 -5.10 -6.15
CA ARG A 104 -13.69 -5.99 -6.56
C ARG A 104 -13.26 -7.45 -6.71
N TRP A 105 -11.97 -7.73 -6.84
CA TRP A 105 -11.44 -9.08 -7.04
C TRP A 105 -10.99 -9.75 -5.73
N GLN A 106 -10.77 -8.99 -4.66
CA GLN A 106 -10.45 -9.53 -3.33
C GLN A 106 -11.57 -10.39 -2.72
N SER A 107 -12.82 -10.24 -3.17
CA SER A 107 -13.95 -11.09 -2.72
C SER A 107 -14.17 -12.33 -3.58
N SER A 108 -13.41 -12.50 -4.66
CA SER A 108 -13.48 -13.67 -5.53
C SER A 108 -12.35 -14.61 -5.15
N VAL A 109 -12.67 -15.78 -4.59
CA VAL A 109 -11.69 -16.87 -4.51
C VAL A 109 -11.28 -17.23 -5.92
N GLU A 110 -9.98 -17.16 -6.22
CA GLU A 110 -9.43 -17.71 -7.45
C GLU A 110 -9.48 -19.24 -7.34
N ASP A 111 -10.51 -19.85 -7.94
CA ASP A 111 -10.47 -21.30 -8.20
C ASP A 111 -9.33 -21.56 -9.17
N SER A 112 -8.20 -22.04 -8.64
CA SER A 112 -7.01 -22.36 -9.43
C SER A 112 -7.20 -23.61 -10.30
N GLY A 113 -8.40 -24.21 -10.32
CA GLY A 113 -8.72 -25.43 -11.03
C GLY A 113 -8.01 -26.60 -10.35
N ALA A 114 -8.71 -27.31 -9.46
CA ALA A 114 -8.17 -28.52 -8.87
C ALA A 114 -7.70 -29.48 -9.99
N LEU A 115 -6.39 -29.74 -10.05
CA LEU A 115 -5.85 -30.74 -10.96
C LEU A 115 -6.43 -32.11 -10.55
N PRO A 116 -6.89 -32.93 -11.52
CA PRO A 116 -7.50 -34.21 -11.19
C PRO A 116 -6.49 -35.09 -10.47
N VAL A 117 -6.84 -35.52 -9.25
CA VAL A 117 -6.11 -36.56 -8.53
C VAL A 117 -6.39 -37.87 -9.29
N LEU A 118 -5.36 -38.40 -9.95
CA LEU A 118 -5.44 -39.72 -10.58
C LEU A 118 -5.45 -40.80 -9.48
N PRO A 119 -6.27 -41.85 -9.61
CA PRO A 119 -6.38 -42.95 -8.64
C PRO A 119 -5.13 -43.83 -8.59
#